data_AF-A0A4D6X1Y6-F1
#
_entry.id   AF-A0A4D6X1Y6-F1
#
_cell.length_a   1.000
_cell.length_b   1.000
_cell.length_c   1.000
_cell.angle_alpha   90.00
_cell.angle_beta   90.00
_cell.angle_gamma   90.00
#
_symmetry.space_group_name_H-M   'P 1'
#
loop_
_entity.id
_entity.type
_entity.pdbx_description
1 polymer ?
#
loop_
_entity_poly.entity_id
_entity_poly.type
_entity_poly.pdbx_seq_one_letter_code
_entity_poly.pdbx_strand_id
1 'polypeptide(L)'
;MQTYFNQILSKKINPSKTNNLLVAISGGQDSLSLIKILGQFEKKNNIQNIEYIYIDHQWKQKSKQQTIHLINYLTMNKKIFIYQIEDNCFKEKIARLNRYQILVEHAIKNDYQFIITGHTQTDRIETFLYKLIRGTSLDGATSLTLHRKINNNLSLFRPLLYINRYYINWFCRKFCLPIWSDQTNHNLSIDRNRMRKELIPYIQKYFNIKMEIHLAQFLDICNEENEYIKQNTIKLYIKSRHPFLIALNYKQIQKQHTILQKRIIQLFIFHNYNILLTNKCIKNIISIIDSNAIFTKLNYKNLKIMINNCWIYII
;
A
#
# COMPACT_ATOMS: atom_id res chain seq x y z
N MET A 1 17.85 -12.40 -6.46
CA MET A 1 16.46 -12.46 -5.96
C MET A 1 16.40 -13.02 -4.54
N GLN A 2 16.85 -14.27 -4.31
CA GLN A 2 16.79 -14.90 -2.99
C GLN A 2 17.58 -14.16 -1.89
N THR A 3 18.81 -13.74 -2.20
CA THR A 3 19.66 -12.97 -1.27
C THR A 3 19.00 -11.66 -0.84
N TYR A 4 18.54 -10.89 -1.81
CA TYR A 4 17.77 -9.65 -1.61
C TYR A 4 16.52 -9.88 -0.75
N PHE A 5 15.73 -10.92 -1.06
CA PHE A 5 14.54 -11.26 -0.29
C PHE A 5 14.87 -11.60 1.16
N ASN A 6 15.87 -12.46 1.39
CA ASN A 6 16.29 -12.86 2.73
C ASN A 6 16.75 -11.64 3.54
N GLN A 7 17.51 -10.73 2.93
CA GLN A 7 17.97 -9.48 3.56
C GLN A 7 16.80 -8.57 3.97
N ILE A 8 15.75 -8.51 3.15
CA ILE A 8 14.59 -7.65 3.40
C ILE A 8 13.65 -8.24 4.44
N LEU A 9 13.41 -9.56 4.39
CA LEU A 9 12.62 -10.21 5.43
C LEU A 9 13.35 -10.21 6.77
N SER A 10 14.65 -10.53 6.83
CA SER A 10 15.37 -10.59 8.11
C SER A 10 15.40 -9.25 8.85
N LYS A 11 15.35 -8.12 8.13
CA LYS A 11 15.23 -6.77 8.73
C LYS A 11 13.89 -6.51 9.42
N LYS A 12 12.84 -7.28 9.14
CA LYS A 12 11.46 -7.02 9.61
C LYS A 12 10.85 -8.18 10.38
N ILE A 13 11.12 -9.40 9.93
CA ILE A 13 10.69 -10.65 10.52
C ILE A 13 11.91 -11.18 11.25
N ASN A 14 11.87 -11.10 12.58
CA ASN A 14 12.92 -11.66 13.42
C ASN A 14 12.72 -13.18 13.53
N PRO A 15 13.64 -14.02 13.02
CA PRO A 15 13.53 -15.48 13.09
C PRO A 15 13.43 -16.03 14.52
N SER A 16 13.99 -15.33 15.51
CA SER A 16 13.97 -15.77 16.91
C SER A 16 12.66 -15.47 17.64
N LYS A 17 11.72 -14.78 16.99
CA LYS A 17 10.35 -14.57 17.50
C LYS A 17 9.37 -15.42 16.69
N THR A 18 8.35 -15.94 17.35
CA THR A 18 7.22 -16.62 16.71
C THR A 18 6.42 -15.60 15.89
N ASN A 19 6.79 -15.44 14.62
CA ASN A 19 6.08 -14.56 13.70
C ASN A 19 5.09 -15.40 12.89
N ASN A 20 3.81 -15.15 13.09
CA ASN A 20 2.75 -15.73 12.30
C ASN A 20 2.63 -14.95 10.98
N LEU A 21 2.84 -15.62 9.85
CA LEU A 21 2.82 -15.04 8.51
C LEU A 21 1.58 -15.51 7.73
N LEU A 22 0.79 -14.55 7.25
CA LEU A 22 -0.31 -14.78 6.32
C LEU A 22 0.12 -14.36 4.91
N VAL A 23 0.10 -15.28 3.94
CA VAL A 23 0.59 -15.03 2.58
C VAL A 23 -0.58 -14.99 1.60
N ALA A 24 -0.88 -13.82 1.06
CA ALA A 24 -1.92 -13.67 0.05
C ALA A 24 -1.43 -14.16 -1.32
N ILE A 25 -2.17 -15.08 -1.92
CA ILE A 25 -1.82 -15.72 -3.19
C ILE A 25 -2.91 -15.51 -4.24
N SER A 26 -2.54 -15.65 -5.52
CA SER A 26 -3.47 -15.54 -6.65
C SER A 26 -3.30 -16.65 -7.69
N GLY A 27 -2.22 -17.44 -7.65
CA GLY A 27 -1.89 -18.44 -8.67
C GLY A 27 -1.10 -17.90 -9.86
N GLY A 28 -0.94 -16.57 -9.94
CA GLY A 28 -0.07 -15.94 -10.94
C GLY A 28 1.41 -16.06 -10.60
N GLN A 29 2.26 -15.71 -11.57
CA GLN A 29 3.72 -15.78 -11.49
C GLN A 29 4.32 -15.15 -10.22
N ASP A 30 3.79 -13.99 -9.79
CA ASP A 30 4.36 -13.24 -8.67
C ASP A 30 4.05 -13.95 -7.34
N SER A 31 2.84 -14.53 -7.23
CA SER A 31 2.44 -15.32 -6.07
C SER A 31 3.18 -16.65 -5.96
N LEU A 32 3.42 -17.36 -7.07
CA LEU A 32 4.18 -18.61 -7.06
C LEU A 32 5.66 -18.37 -6.78
N SER A 33 6.21 -17.28 -7.32
CA SER A 33 7.57 -16.85 -6.96
C SER A 33 7.68 -16.56 -5.48
N LEU A 34 6.70 -15.82 -4.92
CA LEU A 34 6.65 -15.54 -3.49
C LEU A 34 6.58 -16.82 -2.66
N ILE A 35 5.72 -17.77 -3.02
CA ILE A 35 5.60 -19.07 -2.33
C ILE A 35 6.94 -19.80 -2.32
N LYS A 36 7.60 -19.90 -3.49
CA LYS A 36 8.88 -20.61 -3.64
C LYS A 36 9.99 -19.98 -2.79
N ILE A 37 10.09 -18.65 -2.82
CA ILE A 37 11.11 -17.89 -2.09
C ILE A 37 10.86 -17.99 -0.57
N LEU A 38 9.60 -17.86 -0.13
CA LEU A 38 9.22 -18.04 1.27
C LEU A 38 9.50 -19.46 1.77
N GLY A 39 9.22 -20.50 0.98
CA GLY A 39 9.52 -21.88 1.38
C GLY A 39 11.01 -22.14 1.61
N GLN A 40 11.90 -21.46 0.89
CA GLN A 40 13.34 -21.53 1.16
C GLN A 40 13.72 -20.75 2.42
N PHE A 41 13.11 -19.59 2.63
CA PHE A 41 13.33 -18.77 3.82
C PHE A 41 12.84 -19.48 5.09
N GLU A 42 11.69 -20.13 5.02
CA GLU A 42 11.09 -20.96 6.07
C GLU A 42 12.06 -22.06 6.52
N LYS A 43 12.56 -22.87 5.58
CA LYS A 43 13.53 -23.94 5.85
C LYS A 43 14.83 -23.44 6.46
N LYS A 44 15.30 -22.27 6.04
CA LYS A 44 16.56 -21.70 6.53
C LYS A 44 16.45 -21.11 7.95
N ASN A 45 15.27 -20.64 8.33
CA ASN A 45 15.07 -19.83 9.54
C ASN A 45 14.12 -20.48 10.57
N ASN A 46 13.72 -21.74 10.36
CA ASN A 46 12.80 -22.49 11.23
C ASN A 46 11.50 -21.73 11.56
N ILE A 47 10.93 -21.04 10.57
CA ILE A 47 9.62 -20.39 10.74
C ILE A 47 8.54 -21.45 10.64
N GLN A 48 7.75 -21.62 11.70
CA GLN A 48 6.78 -22.73 11.78
C GLN A 48 5.36 -22.32 11.35
N ASN A 49 5.02 -21.03 11.40
CA ASN A 49 3.64 -20.56 11.21
C ASN A 49 3.49 -19.69 9.96
N ILE A 50 3.36 -20.35 8.80
CA ILE A 50 2.99 -19.72 7.53
C ILE A 50 1.67 -20.31 7.05
N GLU A 51 0.68 -19.44 6.82
CA GLU A 51 -0.58 -19.81 6.18
C GLU A 51 -0.75 -19.05 4.87
N TYR A 52 -1.29 -19.73 3.87
CA TYR A 52 -1.60 -19.16 2.58
C TYR A 52 -3.08 -18.86 2.49
N ILE A 53 -3.44 -17.70 1.95
CA ILE A 53 -4.83 -17.31 1.79
C ILE A 53 -5.11 -16.95 0.34
N TYR A 54 -6.14 -17.60 -0.22
CA TYR A 54 -6.66 -17.32 -1.54
C TYR A 54 -8.09 -16.78 -1.41
N ILE A 55 -8.39 -15.74 -2.18
CA ILE A 55 -9.72 -15.11 -2.20
C ILE A 55 -10.23 -15.23 -3.63
N ASP A 56 -11.17 -16.16 -3.82
CA ASP A 56 -11.88 -16.35 -5.07
C ASP A 56 -13.11 -15.43 -5.11
N HIS A 57 -13.09 -14.43 -5.99
CA HIS A 57 -14.22 -13.53 -6.22
C HIS A 57 -15.29 -14.13 -7.15
N GLN A 58 -15.10 -15.38 -7.62
CA GLN A 58 -16.04 -16.14 -8.44
C GLN A 58 -16.48 -15.45 -9.76
N TRP A 59 -15.72 -14.45 -10.22
CA TRP A 59 -15.97 -13.76 -11.50
C TRP A 59 -15.75 -14.62 -12.74
N LYS A 60 -15.18 -15.81 -12.58
CA LYS A 60 -14.69 -16.62 -13.69
C LYS A 60 -15.35 -17.98 -13.67
N GLN A 61 -15.77 -18.42 -14.86
CA GLN A 61 -16.22 -19.79 -15.08
C GLN A 61 -15.16 -20.84 -14.70
N LYS A 62 -13.87 -20.48 -14.77
CA LYS A 62 -12.72 -21.32 -14.40
C LYS A 62 -12.15 -21.06 -12.99
N SER A 63 -12.80 -20.25 -12.14
CA SER A 63 -12.25 -19.93 -10.82
C SER A 63 -12.08 -21.18 -9.93
N LYS A 64 -12.99 -22.13 -10.06
CA LYS A 64 -12.91 -23.45 -9.42
C LYS A 64 -11.65 -24.22 -9.82
N GLN A 65 -11.29 -24.21 -11.10
CA GLN A 65 -10.08 -24.88 -11.61
C GLN A 65 -8.81 -24.22 -11.08
N GLN A 66 -8.79 -22.88 -11.02
CA GLN A 66 -7.70 -22.12 -10.43
C GLN A 66 -7.53 -22.42 -8.93
N THR A 67 -8.64 -22.57 -8.22
CA THR A 67 -8.65 -22.96 -6.80
C THR A 67 -8.06 -24.35 -6.62
N ILE A 68 -8.52 -25.35 -7.39
CA ILE A 68 -7.99 -26.72 -7.37
C ILE A 68 -6.49 -26.73 -7.68
N HIS A 69 -6.06 -25.95 -8.68
CA HIS A 69 -4.65 -25.81 -9.04
C HIS A 69 -3.79 -25.30 -7.87
N LEU A 70 -4.27 -24.27 -7.18
CA LEU A 70 -3.60 -23.71 -6.01
C LEU A 70 -3.56 -24.69 -4.83
N ILE A 71 -4.67 -25.39 -4.57
CA ILE A 71 -4.75 -26.45 -3.57
C ILE A 71 -3.68 -27.50 -3.88
N ASN A 72 -3.70 -28.11 -5.06
CA ASN A 72 -2.77 -29.17 -5.45
C ASN A 72 -1.30 -28.74 -5.35
N TYR A 73 -1.00 -27.47 -5.65
CA TYR A 73 0.36 -26.95 -5.54
C TYR A 73 0.82 -26.77 -4.08
N LEU A 74 -0.08 -26.43 -3.15
CA LEU A 74 0.25 -26.12 -1.75
C LEU A 74 0.03 -27.29 -0.78
N THR A 75 -0.98 -28.14 -1.01
CA THR A 75 -1.39 -29.21 -0.09
C THR A 75 -0.35 -30.28 0.12
N MET A 76 0.67 -30.39 -0.73
CA MET A 76 1.77 -31.30 -0.46
C MET A 76 2.56 -30.93 0.80
N ASN A 77 2.51 -29.69 1.32
CA ASN A 77 3.33 -29.27 2.49
C ASN A 77 2.79 -28.10 3.34
N LYS A 78 1.68 -27.43 2.98
CA LYS A 78 1.34 -26.09 3.54
C LYS A 78 -0.16 -25.90 3.80
N LYS A 79 -0.51 -25.11 4.83
CA LYS A 79 -1.89 -24.71 5.14
C LYS A 79 -2.39 -23.66 4.14
N ILE A 80 -3.56 -23.88 3.55
CA ILE A 80 -4.22 -22.94 2.66
C ILE A 80 -5.66 -22.69 3.15
N PHE A 81 -6.03 -21.42 3.27
CA PHE A 81 -7.39 -20.97 3.53
C PHE A 81 -7.97 -20.34 2.25
N ILE A 82 -9.21 -20.69 1.92
CA ILE A 82 -9.88 -20.20 0.71
C ILE A 82 -11.18 -19.52 1.11
N TYR A 83 -11.31 -18.25 0.74
CA TYR A 83 -12.59 -17.54 0.76
C TYR A 83 -13.18 -17.54 -0.64
N GLN A 84 -14.43 -17.97 -0.75
CA GLN A 84 -15.23 -17.81 -1.96
C GLN A 84 -16.27 -16.72 -1.70
N ILE A 85 -16.27 -15.71 -2.56
CA ILE A 85 -17.14 -14.55 -2.42
C ILE A 85 -17.93 -14.43 -3.71
N GLU A 86 -19.25 -14.49 -3.59
CA GLU A 86 -20.16 -14.09 -4.65
C GLU A 86 -20.18 -12.57 -4.71
N ASP A 87 -19.16 -11.99 -5.35
CA ASP A 87 -19.05 -10.55 -5.52
C ASP A 87 -19.78 -10.13 -6.80
N ASN A 88 -21.02 -9.64 -6.65
CA ASN A 88 -21.83 -9.08 -7.74
C ASN A 88 -21.24 -7.79 -8.33
N CYS A 89 -20.15 -7.26 -7.75
CA CYS A 89 -19.53 -6.04 -8.20
C CYS A 89 -18.32 -6.31 -9.13
N PHE A 90 -18.52 -6.22 -10.45
CA PHE A 90 -17.45 -6.42 -11.45
C PHE A 90 -16.41 -5.27 -11.55
N LYS A 91 -16.25 -4.45 -10.51
CA LYS A 91 -15.29 -3.33 -10.48
C LYS A 91 -14.03 -3.74 -9.74
N GLU A 92 -12.88 -3.76 -10.44
CA GLU A 92 -11.56 -4.13 -9.88
C GLU A 92 -11.24 -3.42 -8.55
N LYS A 93 -11.60 -2.13 -8.44
CA LYS A 93 -11.38 -1.34 -7.24
C LYS A 93 -12.11 -1.92 -6.02
N ILE A 94 -13.37 -2.35 -6.19
CA ILE A 94 -14.20 -2.86 -5.08
C ILE A 94 -13.73 -4.25 -4.67
N ALA A 95 -13.48 -5.15 -5.62
CA ALA A 95 -12.89 -6.45 -5.30
C ALA A 95 -11.54 -6.33 -4.61
N ARG A 96 -10.70 -5.36 -4.99
CA ARG A 96 -9.43 -5.11 -4.30
C ARG A 96 -9.66 -4.65 -2.85
N LEU A 97 -10.65 -3.79 -2.60
CA LEU A 97 -11.01 -3.37 -1.23
C LEU A 97 -11.50 -4.56 -0.40
N ASN A 98 -12.47 -5.32 -0.92
CA ASN A 98 -13.02 -6.52 -0.28
C ASN A 98 -11.91 -7.53 0.05
N ARG A 99 -11.00 -7.77 -0.90
CA ARG A 99 -9.85 -8.64 -0.70
C ARG A 99 -8.97 -8.19 0.46
N TYR A 100 -8.61 -6.91 0.51
CA TYR A 100 -7.77 -6.39 1.59
C TYR A 100 -8.50 -6.42 2.94
N GLN A 101 -9.81 -6.18 2.96
CA GLN A 101 -10.62 -6.28 4.16
C GLN A 101 -10.58 -7.70 4.72
N ILE A 102 -10.88 -8.71 3.90
CA ILE A 102 -10.85 -10.12 4.30
C ILE A 102 -9.46 -10.55 4.77
N LEU A 103 -8.40 -10.14 4.05
CA LEU A 103 -7.02 -10.42 4.47
C LEU A 103 -6.72 -9.85 5.87
N VAL A 104 -7.18 -8.63 6.16
CA VAL A 104 -6.95 -7.96 7.45
C VAL A 104 -7.79 -8.59 8.55
N GLU A 105 -9.08 -8.85 8.31
CA GLU A 105 -9.98 -9.48 9.28
C GLU A 105 -9.51 -10.88 9.63
N HIS A 106 -9.14 -11.69 8.63
CA HIS A 106 -8.57 -13.02 8.84
C HIS A 106 -7.25 -12.95 9.61
N ALA A 107 -6.37 -12.01 9.26
CA ALA A 107 -5.10 -11.83 9.96
C ALA A 107 -5.29 -11.48 11.43
N ILE A 108 -6.21 -10.57 11.74
CA ILE A 108 -6.51 -10.15 13.12
C ILE A 108 -7.15 -11.30 13.91
N LYS A 109 -8.14 -11.99 13.32
CA LYS A 109 -8.87 -13.08 13.99
C LYS A 109 -7.96 -14.24 14.40
N ASN A 110 -6.90 -14.49 13.64
CA ASN A 110 -6.00 -15.62 13.82
C ASN A 110 -4.59 -15.20 14.31
N ASP A 111 -4.46 -13.99 14.88
CA ASP A 111 -3.22 -13.47 15.48
C ASP A 111 -1.99 -13.53 14.55
N TYR A 112 -2.18 -13.21 13.27
CA TYR A 112 -1.09 -13.02 12.33
C TYR A 112 -0.43 -11.65 12.55
N GLN A 113 0.90 -11.62 12.47
CA GLN A 113 1.67 -10.38 12.63
C GLN A 113 1.99 -9.72 11.29
N PHE A 114 2.09 -10.52 10.23
CA PHE A 114 2.43 -10.04 8.90
C PHE A 114 1.50 -10.62 7.84
N ILE A 115 0.96 -9.73 7.00
CA ILE A 115 0.37 -10.10 5.71
C ILE A 115 1.46 -9.89 4.65
N ILE A 116 1.75 -10.91 3.86
CA ILE A 116 2.74 -10.87 2.77
C ILE A 116 2.00 -10.94 1.44
N THR A 117 2.30 -10.03 0.52
CA THR A 117 1.70 -10.01 -0.82
C THR A 117 2.77 -9.95 -1.91
N GLY A 118 2.50 -10.55 -3.07
CA GLY A 118 3.43 -10.63 -4.19
C GLY A 118 3.50 -9.41 -5.10
N HIS A 119 3.26 -8.19 -4.58
CA HIS A 119 3.35 -6.99 -5.43
C HIS A 119 4.80 -6.72 -5.85
N THR A 120 4.97 -6.26 -7.09
CA THR A 120 6.25 -6.15 -7.80
C THR A 120 6.61 -4.70 -8.14
N GLN A 121 7.79 -4.49 -8.72
CA GLN A 121 8.19 -3.17 -9.23
C GLN A 121 7.26 -2.68 -10.35
N THR A 122 6.84 -3.59 -11.23
CA THR A 122 5.88 -3.27 -12.28
C THR A 122 4.55 -2.83 -11.69
N ASP A 123 4.11 -3.44 -10.58
CA ASP A 123 2.87 -3.02 -9.91
C ASP A 123 2.95 -1.62 -9.30
N ARG A 124 4.14 -1.18 -8.86
CA ARG A 124 4.36 0.20 -8.40
C ARG A 124 4.18 1.17 -9.54
N ILE A 125 4.83 0.90 -10.68
CA ILE A 125 4.80 1.76 -11.86
C ILE A 125 3.38 1.87 -12.40
N GLU A 126 2.66 0.76 -12.52
CA GLU A 126 1.25 0.76 -12.91
C GLU A 126 0.38 1.58 -11.95
N THR A 127 0.56 1.39 -10.64
CA THR A 127 -0.19 2.14 -9.63
C THR A 127 0.13 3.64 -9.68
N PHE A 128 1.40 3.99 -9.92
CA PHE A 128 1.85 5.36 -10.08
C PHE A 128 1.24 6.01 -11.31
N LEU A 129 1.39 5.42 -12.50
CA LEU A 129 0.87 5.97 -13.75
C LEU A 129 -0.65 6.13 -13.69
N TYR A 130 -1.36 5.13 -13.16
CA TYR A 130 -2.81 5.21 -12.97
C TYR A 130 -3.23 6.41 -12.13
N LYS A 131 -2.53 6.64 -11.02
CA LYS A 131 -2.80 7.76 -10.11
C LYS A 131 -2.38 9.09 -10.71
N LEU A 132 -1.25 9.12 -11.42
CA LEU A 132 -0.75 10.30 -12.09
C LEU A 132 -1.75 10.83 -13.11
N ILE A 133 -2.28 9.96 -13.97
CA ILE A 133 -3.29 10.31 -14.99
C ILE A 133 -4.56 10.87 -14.35
N ARG A 134 -4.94 10.38 -13.17
CA ARG A 134 -6.14 10.85 -12.43
C ARG A 134 -5.88 12.06 -11.53
N GLY A 135 -4.66 12.58 -11.50
CA GLY A 135 -4.21 13.57 -10.53
C GLY A 135 -3.86 12.93 -9.19
N THR A 136 -2.62 13.12 -8.74
CA THR A 136 -2.13 12.56 -7.48
C THR A 136 -1.22 13.53 -6.73
N SER A 137 -1.21 13.41 -5.40
CA SER A 137 -0.15 13.98 -4.56
C SER A 137 1.05 13.04 -4.47
N LEU A 138 2.12 13.50 -3.81
CA LEU A 138 3.28 12.69 -3.47
C LEU A 138 2.90 11.42 -2.67
N ASP A 139 1.90 11.49 -1.79
CA ASP A 139 1.39 10.33 -1.05
C ASP A 139 0.72 9.30 -1.97
N GLY A 140 0.00 9.77 -2.99
CA GLY A 140 -0.59 8.86 -3.97
C GLY A 140 0.47 8.26 -4.90
N ALA A 141 1.48 9.03 -5.30
CA ALA A 141 2.60 8.54 -6.11
C ALA A 141 3.41 7.46 -5.38
N THR A 142 3.64 7.64 -4.08
CA THR A 142 4.42 6.73 -3.21
C THR A 142 3.54 5.73 -2.45
N SER A 143 2.29 5.55 -2.86
CA SER A 143 1.29 4.79 -2.09
C SER A 143 1.54 3.30 -1.94
N LEU A 144 2.37 2.70 -2.80
CA LEU A 144 2.67 1.28 -2.80
C LEU A 144 4.06 1.06 -2.19
N THR A 145 4.09 0.97 -0.87
CA THR A 145 5.30 0.88 -0.04
C THR A 145 5.68 -0.56 0.31
N LEU A 146 6.96 -0.78 0.64
CA LEU A 146 7.52 -2.08 1.01
C LEU A 146 6.83 -2.65 2.26
N HIS A 147 6.60 -1.78 3.22
CA HIS A 147 6.02 -2.07 4.51
C HIS A 147 4.93 -1.03 4.81
N ARG A 148 3.83 -1.49 5.38
CA ARG A 148 2.75 -0.64 5.87
C ARG A 148 2.21 -1.21 7.17
N LYS A 149 2.32 -0.47 8.25
CA LYS A 149 1.69 -0.80 9.53
C LYS A 149 0.16 -0.70 9.37
N ILE A 150 -0.57 -1.75 9.74
CA ILE A 150 -2.05 -1.75 9.73
C ILE A 150 -2.54 -1.35 11.11
N ASN A 151 -2.03 -2.00 12.15
CA ASN A 151 -2.24 -1.63 13.55
C ASN A 151 -0.96 -1.94 14.36
N ASN A 152 -1.02 -1.92 15.70
CA ASN A 152 0.15 -2.16 16.53
C ASN A 152 0.76 -3.56 16.36
N ASN A 153 -0.05 -4.56 16.03
CA ASN A 153 0.35 -5.97 16.01
C ASN A 153 0.41 -6.55 14.60
N LEU A 154 -0.18 -5.87 13.61
CA LEU A 154 -0.32 -6.34 12.23
C LEU A 154 0.34 -5.37 11.24
N SER A 155 1.16 -5.93 10.35
CA SER A 155 1.83 -5.22 9.26
C SER A 155 1.59 -5.89 7.91
N LEU A 156 1.55 -5.09 6.85
CA LEU A 156 1.54 -5.56 5.47
C LEU A 156 2.93 -5.40 4.86
N PHE A 157 3.39 -6.45 4.18
CA PHE A 157 4.73 -6.54 3.59
C PHE A 157 4.70 -6.98 2.13
N ARG A 158 5.58 -6.39 1.31
CA ARG A 158 5.66 -6.59 -0.14
C ARG A 158 7.10 -6.88 -0.56
N PRO A 159 7.63 -8.08 -0.27
CA PRO A 159 9.06 -8.33 -0.43
C PRO A 159 9.53 -8.36 -1.90
N LEU A 160 8.62 -8.50 -2.86
CA LEU A 160 8.94 -8.46 -4.29
C LEU A 160 8.89 -7.04 -4.89
N LEU A 161 8.65 -6.02 -4.05
CA LEU A 161 8.26 -4.68 -4.50
C LEU A 161 9.28 -3.99 -5.41
N TYR A 162 10.57 -4.29 -5.28
CA TYR A 162 11.63 -3.70 -6.11
C TYR A 162 12.19 -4.71 -7.12
N ILE A 163 11.45 -5.79 -7.38
CA ILE A 163 11.84 -6.84 -8.32
C ILE A 163 11.04 -6.65 -9.60
N ASN A 164 11.74 -6.46 -10.71
CA ASN A 164 11.11 -6.37 -12.03
C ASN A 164 10.50 -7.72 -12.43
N ARG A 165 9.36 -7.66 -13.12
CA ARG A 165 8.72 -8.78 -13.82
C ARG A 165 9.67 -9.63 -14.68
N TYR A 166 10.70 -9.07 -15.33
CA TYR A 166 11.68 -9.88 -16.08
C TYR A 166 12.38 -10.91 -15.18
N TYR A 167 12.83 -10.48 -13.99
CA TYR A 167 13.45 -11.39 -13.03
C TYR A 167 12.46 -12.40 -12.48
N ILE A 168 11.20 -12.00 -12.24
CA ILE A 168 10.14 -12.91 -11.79
C ILE A 168 9.87 -13.98 -12.84
N ASN A 169 9.75 -13.60 -14.11
CA ASN A 169 9.55 -14.53 -15.22
C ASN A 169 10.73 -15.52 -15.33
N TRP A 170 11.96 -15.01 -15.32
CA TRP A 170 13.15 -15.86 -15.32
C TRP A 170 13.17 -16.82 -14.13
N PHE A 171 12.82 -16.35 -12.93
CA PHE A 171 12.76 -17.17 -11.72
C PHE A 171 11.70 -18.27 -11.84
N CYS A 172 10.51 -17.95 -12.32
CA CYS A 172 9.46 -18.93 -12.58
C CYS A 172 9.92 -20.01 -13.57
N ARG A 173 10.58 -19.62 -14.68
CA ARG A 173 11.12 -20.56 -15.67
C ARG A 173 12.20 -21.46 -15.08
N LYS A 174 13.16 -20.87 -14.36
CA LYS A 174 14.26 -21.60 -13.72
C LYS A 174 13.79 -22.69 -12.77
N PHE A 175 12.69 -22.46 -12.06
CA PHE A 175 12.12 -23.39 -11.09
C PHE A 175 10.90 -24.16 -11.60
N CYS A 176 10.59 -24.08 -12.90
CA CYS A 176 9.44 -24.72 -13.53
C CYS A 176 8.14 -24.50 -12.75
N LEU A 177 7.90 -23.26 -12.30
CA LEU A 177 6.73 -22.96 -11.48
C LEU A 177 5.44 -23.08 -12.30
N PRO A 178 4.40 -23.76 -11.79
CA PRO A 178 3.19 -24.04 -12.55
C PRO A 178 2.25 -22.82 -12.56
N ILE A 179 2.57 -21.82 -13.38
CA ILE A 179 1.83 -20.55 -13.45
C ILE A 179 0.42 -20.78 -14.00
N TRP A 180 -0.59 -20.32 -13.26
CA TRP A 180 -1.95 -20.27 -13.78
C TRP A 180 -2.09 -19.10 -14.76
N SER A 181 -2.42 -19.40 -16.01
CA SER A 181 -2.65 -18.39 -17.04
C SER A 181 -4.06 -17.80 -16.89
N ASP A 182 -4.12 -16.55 -16.44
CA ASP A 182 -5.39 -15.86 -16.20
C ASP A 182 -5.85 -15.09 -17.45
N GLN A 183 -6.94 -15.56 -18.07
CA GLN A 183 -7.50 -14.94 -19.28
C GLN A 183 -7.95 -13.49 -19.05
N THR A 184 -8.32 -13.12 -17.82
CA THR A 184 -8.73 -11.73 -17.53
C THR A 184 -7.58 -10.74 -17.68
N ASN A 185 -6.31 -11.19 -17.63
CA ASN A 185 -5.15 -10.36 -17.94
C ASN A 185 -5.16 -9.87 -19.41
N HIS A 186 -5.99 -10.46 -20.27
CA HIS A 186 -6.17 -10.04 -21.64
C HIS A 186 -7.31 -9.06 -21.87
N ASN A 187 -8.12 -8.78 -20.85
CA ASN A 187 -9.24 -7.85 -20.96
C ASN A 187 -8.75 -6.39 -20.87
N LEU A 188 -8.79 -5.67 -22.00
CA LEU A 188 -8.36 -4.27 -22.13
C LEU A 188 -9.42 -3.25 -21.67
N SER A 189 -10.62 -3.69 -21.25
CA SER A 189 -11.58 -2.82 -20.54
C SER A 189 -11.10 -2.46 -19.13
N ILE A 190 -10.14 -3.23 -18.59
CA ILE A 190 -9.51 -2.96 -17.31
C ILE A 190 -8.32 -2.01 -17.52
N ASP A 191 -8.42 -0.80 -16.96
CA ASP A 191 -7.41 0.28 -17.09
C ASP A 191 -5.98 -0.24 -16.88
N ARG A 192 -5.78 -1.07 -15.86
CA ARG A 192 -4.47 -1.62 -15.50
C ARG A 192 -3.90 -2.55 -16.58
N ASN A 193 -4.72 -3.41 -17.14
CA ASN A 193 -4.33 -4.30 -18.23
C ASN A 193 -4.01 -3.51 -19.49
N ARG A 194 -4.81 -2.47 -19.78
CA ARG A 194 -4.56 -1.57 -20.91
C ARG A 194 -3.22 -0.86 -20.76
N MET A 195 -2.93 -0.26 -19.60
CA MET A 195 -1.63 0.36 -19.36
C MET A 195 -0.47 -0.63 -19.57
N ARG A 196 -0.61 -1.86 -19.06
CA ARG A 196 0.42 -2.89 -19.14
C ARG A 196 0.68 -3.39 -20.57
N LYS A 197 -0.36 -3.45 -21.40
CA LYS A 197 -0.28 -3.99 -22.76
C LYS A 197 -0.07 -2.96 -23.85
N GLU A 198 -0.53 -1.74 -23.63
CA GLU A 198 -0.50 -0.68 -24.64
C GLU A 198 0.43 0.45 -24.19
N LEU A 199 0.12 1.13 -23.09
CA LEU A 199 0.82 2.35 -22.69
C LEU A 199 2.30 2.12 -22.37
N ILE A 200 2.62 1.19 -21.47
CA ILE A 200 4.00 0.92 -21.05
C ILE A 200 4.84 0.45 -22.25
N PRO A 201 4.41 -0.56 -23.05
CA PRO A 201 5.16 -0.96 -24.24
C PRO A 201 5.33 0.15 -25.26
N TYR A 202 4.31 0.99 -25.46
CA TYR A 202 4.39 2.14 -26.35
C TYR A 202 5.48 3.13 -25.90
N ILE A 203 5.50 3.52 -24.62
CA ILE A 203 6.53 4.43 -24.11
C ILE A 203 7.92 3.77 -24.19
N GLN A 204 8.03 2.45 -23.96
CA GLN A 204 9.31 1.72 -24.02
C GLN A 204 9.87 1.75 -25.42
N LYS A 205 9.01 1.51 -26.41
CA LYS A 205 9.39 1.41 -27.81
C LYS A 205 9.74 2.76 -28.42
N TYR A 206 8.94 3.79 -28.16
CA TYR A 206 9.03 5.06 -28.89
C TYR A 206 9.75 6.19 -28.14
N PHE A 207 9.89 6.11 -26.81
CA PHE A 207 10.53 7.17 -26.03
C PHE A 207 11.77 6.68 -25.30
N ASN A 208 11.66 5.63 -24.48
CA ASN A 208 12.80 5.13 -23.72
C ASN A 208 12.59 3.70 -23.21
N ILE A 209 13.41 2.77 -23.69
CA ILE A 209 13.38 1.37 -23.28
C ILE A 209 13.64 1.17 -21.78
N LYS A 210 14.36 2.11 -21.14
CA LYS A 210 14.70 2.10 -19.71
C LYS A 210 13.66 2.84 -18.84
N MET A 211 12.50 3.24 -19.34
CA MET A 211 11.59 4.07 -18.52
C MET A 211 11.18 3.39 -17.22
N GLU A 212 10.98 2.06 -17.19
CA GLU A 212 10.57 1.40 -15.95
C GLU A 212 11.62 1.56 -14.84
N ILE A 213 12.90 1.54 -15.24
CA ILE A 213 14.03 1.76 -14.33
C ILE A 213 14.02 3.20 -13.83
N HIS A 214 13.89 4.17 -14.74
CA HIS A 214 13.87 5.60 -14.37
C HIS A 214 12.66 5.95 -13.51
N LEU A 215 11.48 5.41 -13.82
CA LEU A 215 10.27 5.61 -13.01
C LEU A 215 10.42 4.97 -11.63
N ALA A 216 11.04 3.80 -11.53
CA ALA A 216 11.30 3.20 -10.23
C ALA A 216 12.28 4.03 -9.39
N GLN A 217 13.38 4.52 -9.99
CA GLN A 217 14.32 5.41 -9.32
C GLN A 217 13.64 6.70 -8.84
N PHE A 218 12.82 7.32 -9.71
CA PHE A 218 12.02 8.48 -9.35
C PHE A 218 11.08 8.19 -8.16
N LEU A 219 10.40 7.04 -8.17
CA LEU A 219 9.52 6.63 -7.09
C LEU A 219 10.28 6.33 -5.79
N ASP A 220 11.53 5.89 -5.86
CA ASP A 220 12.38 5.65 -4.70
C ASP A 220 12.78 6.98 -4.05
N ILE A 221 13.24 7.96 -4.83
CA ILE A 221 13.54 9.32 -4.37
C ILE A 221 12.30 9.96 -3.74
N CYS A 222 11.17 9.95 -4.47
CA CYS A 222 9.91 10.49 -3.98
C CYS A 222 9.47 9.83 -2.67
N ASN A 223 9.71 8.53 -2.50
CA ASN A 223 9.36 7.82 -1.28
C ASN A 223 10.23 8.25 -0.10
N GLU A 224 11.55 8.38 -0.29
CA GLU A 224 12.48 8.84 0.74
C GLU A 224 12.14 10.27 1.20
N GLU A 225 11.96 11.19 0.26
CA GLU A 225 11.55 12.57 0.56
C GLU A 225 10.20 12.61 1.27
N ASN A 226 9.22 11.83 0.81
CA ASN A 226 7.90 11.81 1.41
C ASN A 226 7.94 11.28 2.85
N GLU A 227 8.72 10.23 3.12
CA GLU A 227 8.88 9.68 4.46
C GLU A 227 9.55 10.69 5.40
N TYR A 228 10.58 11.41 4.94
CA TYR A 228 11.19 12.49 5.72
C TYR A 228 10.16 13.58 6.08
N ILE A 229 9.37 14.04 5.11
CA ILE A 229 8.33 15.05 5.35
C ILE A 229 7.27 14.51 6.33
N LYS A 230 6.83 13.24 6.19
CA LYS A 230 5.87 12.62 7.13
C LYS A 230 6.42 12.55 8.54
N GLN A 231 7.67 12.12 8.73
CA GLN A 231 8.29 12.05 10.05
C GLN A 231 8.35 13.44 10.71
N ASN A 232 8.75 14.48 9.98
CA ASN A 232 8.77 15.84 10.49
C ASN A 232 7.37 16.37 10.78
N THR A 233 6.39 16.05 9.93
CA THR A 233 4.98 16.37 10.16
C THR A 233 4.50 15.76 11.48
N ILE A 234 4.76 14.47 11.73
CA ILE A 234 4.34 13.77 12.95
C ILE A 234 5.04 14.36 14.18
N LYS A 235 6.36 14.58 14.13
CA LYS A 235 7.13 15.18 15.23
C LYS A 235 6.58 16.55 15.62
N LEU A 236 6.35 17.43 14.64
CA LEU A 236 5.78 18.76 14.87
C LEU A 236 4.33 18.69 15.34
N TYR A 237 3.53 17.77 14.79
CA TYR A 237 2.14 17.56 15.22
C TYR A 237 2.06 17.20 16.71
N ILE A 238 2.86 16.24 17.17
CA ILE A 238 2.90 15.83 18.58
C ILE A 238 3.30 17.01 19.47
N LYS A 239 4.31 17.80 19.06
CA LYS A 239 4.79 18.97 19.81
C LYS A 239 3.79 20.13 19.88
N SER A 240 2.98 20.30 18.84
CA SER A 240 2.04 21.41 18.70
C SER A 240 0.63 21.11 19.20
N ARG A 241 0.32 19.86 19.57
CA ARG A 241 -1.01 19.48 20.04
C ARG A 241 -1.24 19.95 21.49
N HIS A 242 -2.44 20.44 21.78
CA HIS A 242 -2.84 20.73 23.15
C HIS A 242 -2.96 19.43 23.96
N PRO A 243 -2.53 19.39 25.23
CA PRO A 243 -2.57 18.17 26.04
C PRO A 243 -4.01 17.69 26.35
N PHE A 244 -4.96 18.61 26.52
CA PHE A 244 -6.32 18.28 26.99
C PHE A 244 -7.45 18.55 25.99
N LEU A 245 -7.22 19.39 24.99
CA LEU A 245 -8.26 19.88 24.08
C LEU A 245 -7.94 19.42 22.67
N ILE A 246 -8.97 19.32 21.81
CA ILE A 246 -8.77 19.13 20.37
C ILE A 246 -8.33 20.47 19.77
N ALA A 247 -7.07 20.82 20.03
CA ALA A 247 -6.49 22.08 19.65
C ALA A 247 -5.03 21.92 19.18
N LEU A 248 -4.63 22.80 18.27
CA LEU A 248 -3.32 22.80 17.63
C LEU A 248 -2.69 24.19 17.69
N ASN A 249 -1.49 24.29 18.28
CA ASN A 249 -0.76 25.55 18.43
C ASN A 249 -0.20 25.99 17.08
N TYR A 250 -0.88 26.92 16.42
CA TYR A 250 -0.48 27.34 15.08
C TYR A 250 0.77 28.22 15.09
N LYS A 251 1.12 28.90 16.18
CA LYS A 251 2.34 29.74 16.24
C LYS A 251 3.62 28.91 16.07
N GLN A 252 3.60 27.65 16.51
CA GLN A 252 4.71 26.72 16.27
C GLN A 252 4.78 26.27 14.80
N ILE A 253 3.62 26.17 14.15
CA ILE A 253 3.48 25.66 12.78
C ILE A 253 3.76 26.76 11.75
N GLN A 254 3.30 27.98 12.00
CA GLN A 254 3.46 29.15 11.14
C GLN A 254 4.93 29.45 10.81
N LYS A 255 5.85 29.12 11.71
CA LYS A 255 7.31 29.26 11.50
C LYS A 255 7.90 28.25 10.52
N GLN A 256 7.14 27.21 10.15
CA GLN A 256 7.60 26.12 9.30
C GLN A 256 7.24 26.39 7.84
N HIS A 257 7.93 25.71 6.92
CA HIS A 257 7.63 25.78 5.50
C HIS A 257 6.16 25.39 5.22
N THR A 258 5.54 26.04 4.23
CA THR A 258 4.10 25.89 3.90
C THR A 258 3.66 24.44 3.67
N ILE A 259 4.55 23.57 3.18
CA ILE A 259 4.28 22.13 3.02
C ILE A 259 3.98 21.46 4.37
N LEU A 260 4.79 21.74 5.40
CA LEU A 260 4.58 21.20 6.74
C LEU A 260 3.32 21.77 7.37
N GLN A 261 3.05 23.08 7.20
CA GLN A 261 1.81 23.68 7.66
C GLN A 261 0.58 22.96 7.11
N LYS A 262 0.53 22.78 5.78
CA LYS A 262 -0.57 22.07 5.10
C LYS A 262 -0.72 20.64 5.63
N ARG A 263 0.39 19.90 5.78
CA ARG A 263 0.36 18.51 6.23
C ARG A 263 -0.05 18.37 7.69
N ILE A 264 0.39 19.26 8.57
CA ILE A 264 0.01 19.20 9.99
C ILE A 264 -1.47 19.53 10.16
N ILE A 265 -1.98 20.57 9.48
CA ILE A 265 -3.41 20.90 9.51
C ILE A 265 -4.23 19.71 8.98
N GLN A 266 -3.81 19.12 7.85
CA GLN A 266 -4.49 17.95 7.29
C GLN A 266 -4.45 16.73 8.23
N LEU A 267 -3.31 16.48 8.87
CA LEU A 267 -3.12 15.40 9.84
C LEU A 267 -3.98 15.61 11.09
N PHE A 268 -4.03 16.84 11.62
CA PHE A 268 -4.82 17.19 12.79
C PHE A 268 -6.31 16.93 12.58
N ILE A 269 -6.85 17.35 11.44
CA ILE A 269 -8.26 17.15 11.10
C ILE A 269 -8.55 15.67 10.85
N PHE A 270 -7.69 14.98 10.10
CA PHE A 270 -7.86 13.57 9.80
C PHE A 270 -7.77 12.68 11.05
N HIS A 271 -6.81 12.95 11.94
CA HIS A 271 -6.63 12.19 13.18
C HIS A 271 -7.86 12.24 14.09
N ASN A 272 -8.52 13.40 14.19
CA ASN A 272 -9.62 13.59 15.15
C ASN A 272 -11.00 13.29 14.55
N TYR A 273 -11.19 13.51 13.25
CA TYR A 273 -12.53 13.41 12.61
C TYR A 273 -12.56 12.56 11.34
N ASN A 274 -11.44 11.97 10.93
CA ASN A 274 -11.32 11.18 9.70
C ASN A 274 -11.78 11.94 8.43
N ILE A 275 -11.60 13.27 8.41
CA ILE A 275 -11.99 14.15 7.31
C ILE A 275 -10.75 14.64 6.57
N LEU A 276 -10.81 14.58 5.23
CA LEU A 276 -9.83 15.20 4.34
C LEU A 276 -10.30 16.59 3.93
N LEU A 277 -9.44 17.61 4.10
CA LEU A 277 -9.74 18.97 3.69
C LEU A 277 -9.34 19.17 2.22
N THR A 278 -10.01 20.08 1.53
CA THR A 278 -9.56 20.52 0.21
C THR A 278 -8.36 21.44 0.34
N ASN A 279 -7.49 21.45 -0.68
CA ASN A 279 -6.36 22.39 -0.75
C ASN A 279 -6.80 23.85 -0.62
N LYS A 280 -7.99 24.21 -1.13
CA LYS A 280 -8.57 25.54 -0.99
C LYS A 280 -8.86 25.87 0.49
N CYS A 281 -9.47 24.95 1.22
CA CYS A 281 -9.77 25.13 2.64
C CYS A 281 -8.49 25.26 3.48
N ILE A 282 -7.49 24.40 3.25
CA ILE A 282 -6.20 24.47 3.95
C ILE A 282 -5.50 25.80 3.68
N LYS A 283 -5.48 26.28 2.43
CA LYS A 283 -4.92 27.59 2.09
C LYS A 283 -5.62 28.73 2.83
N ASN A 284 -6.96 28.67 2.95
CA ASN A 284 -7.72 29.66 3.69
C ASN A 284 -7.36 29.68 5.19
N ILE A 285 -7.23 28.50 5.80
CA ILE A 285 -6.79 28.38 7.20
C ILE A 285 -5.40 28.99 7.39
N ILE A 286 -4.46 28.67 6.48
CA ILE A 286 -3.10 29.22 6.53
C ILE A 286 -3.10 30.75 6.39
N SER A 287 -3.87 31.32 5.44
CA SER A 287 -3.94 32.78 5.28
C SER A 287 -4.50 33.49 6.51
N ILE A 288 -5.42 32.86 7.24
CA ILE A 288 -5.98 33.41 8.48
C ILE A 288 -4.99 33.34 9.63
N ILE A 289 -4.20 32.26 9.69
CA ILE A 289 -3.10 32.12 10.65
C ILE A 289 -2.04 33.20 10.39
N ASP A 290 -1.70 33.42 9.11
CA ASP A 290 -0.69 34.39 8.71
C ASP A 290 -1.13 35.85 8.95
N SER A 291 -2.43 36.14 8.90
CA SER A 291 -2.97 37.46 9.21
C SER A 291 -3.04 37.76 10.72
N ASN A 292 -2.66 36.82 11.59
CA ASN A 292 -2.73 36.93 13.06
C ASN A 292 -4.12 37.37 13.56
N ALA A 293 -5.19 36.91 12.89
CA ALA A 293 -6.54 37.24 13.29
C ALA A 293 -6.81 36.78 14.74
N ILE A 294 -7.33 37.69 15.56
CA ILE A 294 -7.59 37.44 17.00
C ILE A 294 -8.58 36.29 17.18
N PHE A 295 -9.63 36.30 16.35
CA PHE A 295 -10.67 35.29 16.38
C PHE A 295 -11.31 35.10 14.99
N THR A 296 -11.40 33.85 14.53
CA THR A 296 -12.16 33.51 13.34
C THR A 296 -12.84 32.15 13.50
N LYS A 297 -13.98 31.99 12.81
CA LYS A 297 -14.72 30.72 12.72
C LYS A 297 -14.89 30.35 11.26
N LEU A 298 -14.61 29.09 10.94
CA LEU A 298 -14.76 28.51 9.62
C LEU A 298 -15.61 27.25 9.72
N ASN A 299 -16.58 27.12 8.81
CA ASN A 299 -17.36 25.89 8.68
C ASN A 299 -16.84 25.10 7.48
N TYR A 300 -16.55 23.82 7.68
CA TYR A 300 -16.20 22.90 6.60
C TYR A 300 -16.96 21.58 6.77
N LYS A 301 -17.94 21.34 5.90
CA LYS A 301 -18.92 20.26 6.08
C LYS A 301 -19.56 20.38 7.47
N ASN A 302 -19.43 19.34 8.30
CA ASN A 302 -19.97 19.28 9.65
C ASN A 302 -18.97 19.75 10.73
N LEU A 303 -17.79 20.24 10.33
CA LEU A 303 -16.75 20.70 11.26
C LEU A 303 -16.79 22.22 11.44
N LYS A 304 -16.68 22.66 12.69
CA LYS A 304 -16.44 24.07 13.04
C LYS A 304 -14.99 24.22 13.47
N ILE A 305 -14.21 24.93 12.67
CA ILE A 305 -12.82 25.25 12.96
C ILE A 305 -12.78 26.67 13.53
N MET A 306 -12.29 26.81 14.76
CA MET A 306 -12.17 28.11 15.42
C MET A 306 -10.70 28.43 15.62
N ILE A 307 -10.26 29.60 15.19
CA ILE A 307 -8.89 30.08 15.40
C ILE A 307 -8.97 31.20 16.41
N ASN A 308 -8.29 31.04 17.54
CA ASN A 308 -8.30 32.02 18.62
C ASN A 308 -6.91 32.09 19.29
N ASN A 309 -6.38 33.30 19.45
CA ASN A 309 -5.09 33.63 20.06
C ASN A 309 -3.85 32.95 19.42
N CYS A 310 -3.64 31.67 19.71
CA CYS A 310 -2.49 30.87 19.26
C CYS A 310 -2.90 29.47 18.81
N TRP A 311 -4.19 29.17 18.81
CA TRP A 311 -4.72 27.81 18.72
C TRP A 311 -5.76 27.70 17.61
N ILE A 312 -5.71 26.59 16.89
CA ILE A 312 -6.78 26.11 16.03
C ILE A 312 -7.54 25.06 16.83
N TYR A 313 -8.80 25.33 17.12
CA TYR A 313 -9.74 24.43 17.78
C TYR A 313 -10.67 23.78 16.75
N ILE A 314 -11.13 22.58 17.08
CA ILE A 314 -12.29 21.98 16.41
C ILE A 314 -13.38 21.81 17.47
N ILE A 315 -14.55 22.37 17.19
CA ILE A 315 -15.71 22.40 18.09
C ILE A 315 -16.83 21.52 17.52
#